data_AF-A0A0G3H8Z3-F1
#
_entry.id   AF-A0A0G3H8Z3-F1
#
_cell.length_a   1.000
_cell.length_b   1.000
_cell.length_c   1.000
_cell.angle_alpha   90.00
_cell.angle_beta   90.00
_cell.angle_gamma   90.00
#
_symmetry.space_group_name_H-M   'P 1'
#
loop_
_entity.id
_entity.type
_entity.pdbx_description
1 polymer ?
#
loop_
_entity_poly.entity_id
_entity_poly.type
_entity_poly.pdbx_seq_one_letter_code
_entity_poly.pdbx_strand_id
1 'polypeptide(L)'
;MSGIAEIYNAELSPGKDDIAARFGGVVTLLGGYRLVDPDGEVGIEVLVGSDIDGRSVQIPLTYRGAEIDAEHTLTTMEHSVLGKRWVSNALGDPVAVAEFIRCILEGDNEAARSDGVPPVLSIRGSGSGNVEVGGVKLLEVTRQRAVGTVLIDGRRKSFQLRLPHLLRRMESTQTGHNTSRMNLIGWLPAMPEEQRVVGELNWLD
;
A
#
# COMPACT_ATOMS: atom_id res chain seq x y z
N MET A 1 8.28 8.94 8.94
CA MET A 1 8.41 10.02 7.93
C MET A 1 8.33 9.40 6.55
N SER A 2 7.51 9.98 5.68
CA SER A 2 7.09 9.43 4.38
C SER A 2 8.21 9.20 3.34
N GLY A 3 9.37 9.85 3.50
CA GLY A 3 10.56 9.60 2.69
C GLY A 3 10.42 10.02 1.22
N ILE A 4 11.44 9.68 0.42
CA ILE A 4 11.47 9.92 -1.03
C ILE A 4 11.60 8.57 -1.73
N ALA A 5 10.65 8.25 -2.60
CA ALA A 5 10.70 7.09 -3.47
C ALA A 5 11.48 7.41 -4.73
N GLU A 6 12.53 6.63 -4.99
CA GLU A 6 13.33 6.76 -6.19
C GLU A 6 12.60 6.28 -7.44
N ILE A 7 12.51 7.15 -8.45
CA ILE A 7 11.87 6.86 -9.72
C ILE A 7 12.90 6.83 -10.82
N TYR A 8 13.02 5.66 -11.45
CA TYR A 8 13.87 5.48 -12.63
C TYR A 8 13.07 5.76 -13.89
N ASN A 9 13.68 6.49 -14.83
CA ASN A 9 13.20 6.51 -16.21
C ASN A 9 13.52 5.14 -16.84
N ALA A 10 12.57 4.22 -16.79
CA ALA A 10 12.76 2.83 -17.15
C ALA A 10 11.63 2.31 -18.01
N GLU A 11 12.00 1.53 -19.02
CA GLU A 11 11.09 0.61 -19.70
C GLU A 11 10.81 -0.61 -18.79
N LEU A 12 9.54 -1.00 -18.75
CA LEU A 12 9.00 -2.09 -17.92
C LEU A 12 8.29 -3.10 -18.82
N SER A 13 8.56 -4.40 -18.64
CA SER A 13 7.86 -5.46 -19.36
C SER A 13 7.55 -6.66 -18.45
N PRO A 14 6.27 -7.01 -18.19
CA PRO A 14 5.07 -6.25 -18.56
C PRO A 14 5.03 -4.85 -17.93
N GLY A 15 4.22 -3.96 -18.53
CA GLY A 15 3.99 -2.63 -18.00
C GLY A 15 3.14 -2.63 -16.73
N LYS A 16 3.09 -1.49 -16.03
CA LYS A 16 2.25 -1.34 -14.83
C LYS A 16 0.76 -1.40 -15.16
N ASP A 17 0.38 -0.88 -16.32
CA ASP A 17 -0.97 -0.97 -16.90
C ASP A 17 -1.35 -2.43 -17.18
N ASP A 18 -0.46 -3.22 -17.78
CA ASP A 18 -0.68 -4.66 -17.98
C ASP A 18 -0.89 -5.39 -16.65
N ILE A 19 -0.03 -5.12 -15.65
CA ILE A 19 -0.12 -5.70 -14.31
C ILE A 19 -1.45 -5.29 -13.65
N ALA A 20 -1.80 -4.01 -13.70
CA ALA A 20 -3.03 -3.48 -13.10
C ALA A 20 -4.28 -4.07 -13.76
N ALA A 21 -4.29 -4.20 -15.09
CA ALA A 21 -5.39 -4.83 -15.83
C ALA A 21 -5.51 -6.32 -15.46
N ARG A 22 -4.42 -7.07 -15.54
CA ARG A 22 -4.41 -8.53 -15.35
C ARG A 22 -4.72 -8.95 -13.92
N PHE A 23 -4.18 -8.25 -12.92
CA PHE A 23 -4.28 -8.67 -11.53
C PHE A 23 -5.23 -7.82 -10.68
N GLY A 24 -5.55 -6.61 -11.14
CA GLY A 24 -6.43 -5.67 -10.46
C GLY A 24 -7.71 -5.33 -11.22
N GLY A 25 -7.95 -5.85 -12.43
CA GLY A 25 -9.14 -5.49 -13.20
C GLY A 25 -9.25 -3.99 -13.51
N VAL A 26 -8.10 -3.29 -13.52
CA VAL A 26 -8.03 -1.86 -13.81
C VAL A 26 -8.09 -1.65 -15.31
N VAL A 27 -9.12 -0.96 -15.80
CA VAL A 27 -9.29 -0.64 -17.22
C VAL A 27 -8.63 0.68 -17.57
N THR A 28 -8.64 1.64 -16.64
CA THR A 28 -7.94 2.92 -16.78
C THR A 28 -7.02 3.10 -15.59
N LEU A 29 -5.72 2.94 -15.81
CA LEU A 29 -4.71 3.23 -14.79
C LEU A 29 -4.54 4.75 -14.67
N LEU A 30 -4.79 5.29 -13.49
CA LEU A 30 -4.60 6.72 -13.22
C LEU A 30 -3.19 7.00 -12.71
N GLY A 31 -2.61 6.06 -11.94
CA GLY A 31 -1.24 6.08 -11.44
C GLY A 31 -1.17 5.39 -10.08
N GLY A 32 -0.50 5.98 -9.09
CA GLY A 32 -0.40 5.38 -7.76
C GLY A 32 0.22 6.27 -6.70
N TYR A 33 0.34 5.72 -5.50
CA TYR A 33 1.09 6.28 -4.37
C TYR A 33 2.13 5.28 -3.88
N ARG A 34 3.15 5.75 -3.16
CA ARG A 34 4.26 4.92 -2.67
C ARG A 34 4.47 5.09 -1.17
N LEU A 35 4.97 4.03 -0.56
CA LEU A 35 5.67 4.07 0.71
C LEU A 35 7.13 3.69 0.45
N VAL A 36 8.02 4.01 1.38
CA VAL A 36 9.45 3.75 1.26
C VAL A 36 9.84 2.68 2.26
N ASP A 37 10.45 1.61 1.77
CA ASP A 37 11.21 0.69 2.60
C ASP A 37 12.42 1.44 3.21
N PRO A 38 12.56 1.50 4.55
CA PRO A 38 13.69 2.15 5.20
C PRO A 38 15.06 1.58 4.77
N ASP A 39 15.11 0.30 4.40
CA ASP A 39 16.34 -0.36 3.94
C ASP A 39 16.57 -0.21 2.42
N GLY A 40 15.58 0.29 1.68
CA GLY A 40 15.69 0.56 0.24
C GLY A 40 15.66 -0.67 -0.68
N GLU A 41 15.31 -1.84 -0.16
CA GLU A 41 15.33 -3.12 -0.87
C GLU A 41 14.01 -3.44 -1.57
N VAL A 42 12.89 -2.89 -1.06
CA VAL A 42 11.54 -3.17 -1.53
C VAL A 42 10.87 -1.91 -2.08
N GLY A 43 10.50 -1.94 -3.36
CA GLY A 43 9.60 -0.92 -3.90
C GLY A 43 8.17 -1.17 -3.46
N ILE A 44 7.56 -0.28 -2.69
CA ILE A 44 6.16 -0.39 -2.23
C ILE A 44 5.30 0.62 -2.99
N GLU A 45 4.35 0.15 -3.80
CA GLU A 45 3.47 1.00 -4.60
C GLU A 45 2.04 0.48 -4.55
N VAL A 46 1.08 1.40 -4.52
CA VAL A 46 -0.32 1.07 -4.71
C VAL A 46 -0.78 1.75 -5.99
N LEU A 47 -1.12 0.95 -7.00
CA LEU A 47 -1.70 1.47 -8.23
C LEU A 47 -3.18 1.73 -8.02
N VAL A 48 -3.65 2.84 -8.58
CA VAL A 48 -5.03 3.33 -8.46
C VAL A 48 -5.57 3.61 -9.87
N GLY A 49 -6.80 3.18 -10.12
CA GLY A 49 -7.46 3.39 -11.41
C GLY A 49 -8.96 3.18 -11.32
N SER A 50 -9.60 2.95 -12.47
CA SER A 50 -11.01 2.59 -12.55
C SER A 50 -11.23 1.21 -13.15
N ASP A 51 -12.23 0.49 -12.65
CA ASP A 51 -12.71 -0.75 -13.26
C ASP A 51 -13.67 -0.48 -14.44
N ILE A 52 -14.24 -1.54 -15.01
CA ILE A 52 -15.16 -1.47 -16.16
C ILE A 52 -16.47 -0.71 -15.87
N ASP A 53 -16.86 -0.64 -14.59
CA ASP A 53 -18.04 0.09 -14.13
C ASP A 53 -17.70 1.54 -13.77
N GLY A 54 -16.46 1.99 -14.02
CA GLY A 54 -15.97 3.33 -13.69
C GLY A 54 -15.71 3.55 -12.21
N ARG A 55 -15.67 2.50 -11.39
CA ARG A 55 -15.46 2.61 -9.94
C ARG A 55 -13.97 2.67 -9.63
N SER A 56 -13.61 3.50 -8.66
CA SER A 56 -12.21 3.61 -8.21
C SER A 56 -11.75 2.33 -7.52
N VAL A 57 -10.65 1.77 -8.01
CA VAL A 57 -10.04 0.54 -7.49
C VAL A 57 -8.56 0.74 -7.24
N GLN A 58 -7.98 -0.07 -6.35
CA GLN A 58 -6.54 -0.10 -6.08
C GLN A 58 -5.98 -1.52 -6.07
N ILE A 59 -4.68 -1.62 -6.34
CA ILE A 59 -3.89 -2.85 -6.23
C ILE A 59 -2.55 -2.53 -5.53
N PRO A 60 -2.33 -3.05 -4.31
CA PRO A 60 -1.09 -2.86 -3.59
C PRO A 60 -0.03 -3.88 -4.03
N LEU A 61 1.14 -3.41 -4.42
CA LEU A 61 2.22 -4.18 -5.03
C LEU A 61 3.56 -3.96 -4.32
N THR A 62 4.38 -5.00 -4.31
CA THR A 62 5.81 -4.89 -4.04
C THR A 62 6.65 -5.28 -5.24
N TYR A 63 7.82 -4.65 -5.37
CA TYR A 63 8.82 -4.95 -6.39
C TYR A 63 10.13 -5.34 -5.71
N ARG A 64 10.56 -6.60 -5.84
CA ARG A 64 11.79 -7.12 -5.24
C ARG A 64 12.78 -7.65 -6.27
N GLY A 65 14.08 -7.64 -5.95
CA GLY A 65 15.11 -8.28 -6.77
C GLY A 65 15.07 -9.82 -6.71
N ALA A 66 14.46 -10.41 -5.68
CA ALA A 66 14.32 -11.85 -5.48
C ALA A 66 12.90 -12.21 -5.05
N GLU A 67 12.45 -13.42 -5.41
CA GLU A 67 11.17 -13.96 -4.99
C GLU A 67 11.22 -14.29 -3.49
N ILE A 68 10.20 -13.88 -2.74
CA ILE A 68 10.08 -14.21 -1.32
C ILE A 68 9.09 -15.34 -1.07
N ASP A 69 8.01 -15.38 -1.84
CA ASP A 69 6.94 -16.37 -1.73
C ASP A 69 6.18 -16.45 -3.06
N ALA A 70 6.13 -17.64 -3.65
CA ALA A 70 5.42 -17.89 -4.89
C ALA A 70 3.90 -17.78 -4.74
N GLU A 71 3.35 -17.98 -3.53
CA GLU A 71 1.91 -17.84 -3.27
C GLU A 71 1.42 -16.40 -3.44
N HIS A 72 2.31 -15.42 -3.22
CA HIS A 72 1.98 -13.99 -3.29
C HIS A 72 2.55 -13.31 -4.52
N THR A 73 3.40 -13.99 -5.27
CA THR A 73 3.95 -13.51 -6.53
C THR A 73 2.89 -13.52 -7.62
N LEU A 74 2.67 -12.36 -8.23
CA LEU A 74 1.73 -12.18 -9.32
C LEU A 74 2.40 -12.44 -10.67
N THR A 75 3.58 -11.85 -10.86
CA THR A 75 4.37 -11.97 -12.09
C THR A 75 5.81 -11.53 -11.86
N THR A 76 6.65 -11.73 -12.85
CA THR A 76 7.93 -11.02 -12.97
C THR A 76 7.79 -9.84 -13.92
N MET A 77 8.68 -8.86 -13.77
CA MET A 77 8.82 -7.67 -14.63
C MET A 77 10.29 -7.43 -14.94
N GLU A 78 10.64 -7.29 -16.21
CA GLU A 78 11.94 -6.78 -16.62
C GLU A 78 11.95 -5.26 -16.48
N HIS A 79 12.87 -4.75 -15.67
CA HIS A 79 13.08 -3.32 -15.47
C HIS A 79 14.41 -2.93 -16.10
N SER A 80 14.41 -2.08 -17.11
CA SER A 80 15.65 -1.73 -17.86
C SER A 80 16.83 -1.24 -17.00
N VAL A 81 16.56 -0.56 -15.88
CA VAL A 81 17.61 -0.11 -14.92
C VAL A 81 17.93 -1.14 -13.82
N LEU A 82 16.92 -1.72 -13.16
CA LEU A 82 17.11 -2.60 -12.01
C LEU A 82 17.23 -4.08 -12.40
N GLY A 83 17.01 -4.45 -13.66
CA GLY A 83 16.89 -5.83 -14.11
C GLY A 83 15.57 -6.48 -13.68
N LYS A 84 15.52 -7.81 -13.68
CA LYS A 84 14.32 -8.57 -13.30
C LYS A 84 13.83 -8.20 -11.90
N ARG A 85 12.52 -8.02 -11.77
CA ARG A 85 11.80 -7.74 -10.52
C ARG A 85 10.68 -8.77 -10.34
N TRP A 86 10.48 -9.19 -9.10
CA TRP A 86 9.34 -9.98 -8.67
C TRP A 86 8.25 -9.02 -8.21
N VAL A 87 7.08 -9.11 -8.86
CA VAL A 87 5.91 -8.29 -8.56
C VAL A 87 4.93 -9.14 -7.76
N SER A 88 4.70 -8.74 -6.51
CA SER A 88 3.89 -9.52 -5.56
C SER A 88 2.78 -8.67 -4.96
N ASN A 89 1.75 -9.33 -4.42
CA ASN A 89 0.76 -8.67 -3.57
C ASN A 89 1.46 -8.10 -2.32
N ALA A 90 1.37 -6.79 -2.08
CA ALA A 90 2.09 -6.16 -0.98
C ALA A 90 1.69 -6.70 0.40
N LEU A 91 0.47 -7.21 0.55
CA LEU A 91 0.01 -7.81 1.81
C LEU A 91 0.68 -9.16 2.11
N GLY A 92 1.38 -9.75 1.13
CA GLY A 92 2.24 -10.91 1.29
C GLY A 92 3.71 -10.56 1.60
N ASP A 93 4.04 -9.28 1.72
CA ASP A 93 5.40 -8.82 1.97
C ASP A 93 5.49 -8.19 3.38
N PRO A 94 6.24 -8.79 4.32
CA PRO A 94 6.36 -8.27 5.68
C PRO A 94 6.87 -6.82 5.75
N VAL A 95 7.71 -6.40 4.81
CA VAL A 95 8.25 -5.02 4.77
C VAL A 95 7.15 -4.04 4.39
N ALA A 96 6.37 -4.34 3.35
CA ALA A 96 5.25 -3.48 2.98
C ALA A 96 4.18 -3.42 4.07
N VAL A 97 3.86 -4.54 4.71
CA VAL A 97 2.92 -4.57 5.83
C VAL A 97 3.42 -3.73 7.02
N ALA A 98 4.71 -3.79 7.34
CA ALA A 98 5.29 -2.94 8.38
C ALA A 98 5.13 -1.44 8.03
N GLU A 99 5.43 -1.05 6.80
CA GLU A 99 5.31 0.34 6.37
C GLU A 99 3.87 0.85 6.31
N PHE A 100 2.90 0.03 5.90
CA PHE A 100 1.48 0.40 5.99
C PHE A 100 1.05 0.60 7.45
N ILE A 101 1.45 -0.31 8.35
CA ILE A 101 1.15 -0.18 9.79
C ILE A 101 1.78 1.11 10.34
N ARG A 102 3.07 1.36 10.07
CA ARG A 102 3.77 2.57 10.51
C ARG A 102 3.08 3.84 10.00
N CYS A 103 2.81 3.92 8.70
CA CYS A 103 2.14 5.07 8.08
C CYS A 103 0.79 5.36 8.75
N ILE A 104 -0.02 4.32 9.01
CA ILE A 104 -1.30 4.44 9.71
C ILE A 104 -1.12 4.97 11.14
N LEU A 105 -0.19 4.39 11.91
CA LEU A 105 0.01 4.70 13.33
C LEU A 105 0.63 6.09 13.55
N GLU A 106 1.52 6.51 12.67
CA GLU A 106 2.20 7.81 12.76
C GLU A 106 1.36 8.97 12.20
N GLY A 107 0.26 8.67 11.51
CA GLY A 107 -0.47 9.70 10.78
C GLY A 107 0.32 10.29 9.61
N ASP A 108 1.26 9.50 9.09
CA ASP A 108 2.17 9.85 8.00
C ASP A 108 1.42 9.82 6.66
N ASN A 109 2.07 10.31 5.61
CA ASN A 109 1.52 10.35 4.25
C ASN A 109 2.35 9.51 3.25
N GLU A 110 1.97 9.58 1.98
CA GLU A 110 2.73 8.98 0.89
C GLU A 110 4.13 9.58 0.76
N ALA A 111 5.06 8.78 0.24
CA ALA A 111 6.38 9.24 -0.13
C ALA A 111 6.32 10.27 -1.27
N ALA A 112 7.18 11.28 -1.18
CA ALA A 112 7.49 12.12 -2.33
C ALA A 112 8.20 11.29 -3.40
N ARG A 113 8.14 11.70 -4.66
CA ARG A 113 8.83 11.03 -5.76
C ARG A 113 10.03 11.84 -6.21
N SER A 114 11.17 11.18 -6.49
CA SER A 114 12.38 11.88 -6.93
C SER A 114 12.26 12.55 -8.30
N ASP A 115 11.26 12.16 -9.11
CA ASP A 115 10.91 12.81 -10.38
C ASP A 115 9.95 14.01 -10.24
N GLY A 116 9.53 14.34 -9.02
CA GLY A 116 8.65 15.48 -8.72
C GLY A 116 7.19 15.32 -9.18
N VAL A 117 6.82 14.16 -9.73
CA VAL A 117 5.42 13.89 -10.11
C VAL A 117 4.58 13.71 -8.83
N PRO A 118 3.46 14.44 -8.67
CA PRO A 118 2.61 14.27 -7.49
C PRO A 118 1.91 12.91 -7.50
N PRO A 119 1.51 12.40 -6.32
CA PRO A 119 0.72 11.18 -6.23
C PRO A 119 -0.67 11.41 -6.85
N VAL A 120 -1.22 10.35 -7.43
CA VAL A 120 -2.59 10.37 -7.97
C VAL A 120 -3.64 10.35 -6.86
N LEU A 121 -3.29 9.74 -5.73
CA LEU A 121 -4.08 9.68 -4.52
C LEU A 121 -3.18 10.04 -3.35
N SER A 122 -3.47 11.15 -2.67
CA SER A 122 -2.83 11.44 -1.39
C SER A 122 -3.42 10.54 -0.32
N ILE A 123 -2.59 10.14 0.63
CA ILE A 123 -2.98 9.29 1.75
C ILE A 123 -2.54 9.90 3.08
N ARG A 124 -3.24 9.54 4.15
CA ARG A 124 -2.82 9.88 5.51
C ARG A 124 -3.31 8.87 6.52
N GLY A 125 -2.41 8.45 7.40
CA GLY A 125 -2.78 7.64 8.56
C GLY A 125 -3.69 8.40 9.53
N SER A 126 -4.56 7.69 10.24
CA SER A 126 -5.43 8.29 11.26
C SER A 126 -4.76 8.46 12.62
N GLY A 127 -3.54 7.94 12.79
CA GLY A 127 -2.80 8.02 14.04
C GLY A 127 -2.06 9.35 14.25
N SER A 128 -1.30 9.39 15.33
CA SER A 128 -0.50 10.56 15.75
C SER A 128 0.76 10.17 16.53
N GLY A 129 1.12 8.89 16.54
CA GLY A 129 2.27 8.37 17.28
C GLY A 129 3.59 8.58 16.56
N ASN A 130 4.68 8.20 17.22
CA ASN A 130 5.96 7.91 16.61
C ASN A 130 6.34 6.53 17.13
N VAL A 131 6.44 5.54 16.26
CA VAL A 131 6.48 4.13 16.65
C VAL A 131 7.57 3.38 15.89
N GLU A 132 8.30 2.53 16.60
CA GLU A 132 9.15 1.54 15.97
C GLU A 132 8.30 0.33 15.57
N VAL A 133 8.20 0.10 14.26
CA VAL A 133 7.45 -1.04 13.69
C VAL A 133 8.44 -2.05 13.13
N GLY A 134 8.35 -3.31 13.57
CA GLY A 134 9.24 -4.36 13.08
C GLY A 134 8.72 -5.76 13.37
N GLY A 135 9.51 -6.77 13.00
CA GLY A 135 9.23 -8.17 13.36
C GLY A 135 7.88 -8.69 12.86
N VAL A 136 7.38 -8.20 11.73
CA VAL A 136 6.13 -8.65 11.11
C VAL A 136 6.23 -10.14 10.77
N LYS A 137 5.27 -10.93 11.26
CA LYS A 137 5.06 -12.32 10.88
C LYS A 137 3.65 -12.49 10.37
N LEU A 138 3.53 -12.90 9.11
CA LEU A 138 2.26 -13.13 8.44
C LEU A 138 1.77 -14.55 8.75
N LEU A 139 0.48 -14.67 9.09
CA LEU A 139 -0.19 -15.94 9.40
C LEU A 139 -1.25 -16.29 8.35
N GLU A 140 -2.00 -15.30 7.89
CA GLU A 140 -2.97 -15.44 6.81
C GLU A 140 -2.86 -14.23 5.88
N VAL A 141 -2.80 -14.48 4.58
CA VAL A 141 -2.74 -13.44 3.55
C VAL A 141 -3.78 -13.74 2.48
N THR A 142 -4.51 -12.69 2.10
CA THR A 142 -5.38 -12.66 0.93
C THR A 142 -5.03 -11.44 0.09
N ARG A 143 -5.68 -11.27 -1.06
CA ARG A 143 -5.49 -10.07 -1.91
C ARG A 143 -5.79 -8.74 -1.22
N GLN A 144 -6.62 -8.75 -0.18
CA GLN A 144 -7.08 -7.51 0.47
C GLN A 144 -6.84 -7.51 1.98
N ARG A 145 -6.32 -8.58 2.57
CA ARG A 145 -6.12 -8.70 4.01
C ARG A 145 -4.84 -9.45 4.35
N ALA A 146 -4.10 -8.94 5.34
CA ALA A 146 -3.05 -9.66 6.05
C ALA A 146 -3.40 -9.76 7.53
N VAL A 147 -3.19 -10.93 8.12
CA VAL A 147 -3.33 -11.20 9.56
C VAL A 147 -2.01 -11.74 10.06
N GLY A 148 -1.55 -11.27 11.22
CA GLY A 148 -0.26 -11.67 11.74
C GLY A 148 0.08 -11.06 13.09
N THR A 149 1.36 -11.09 13.42
CA THR A 149 1.93 -10.40 14.58
C THR A 149 2.95 -9.36 14.16
N VAL A 150 3.06 -8.28 14.90
CA VAL A 150 4.02 -7.19 14.69
C VAL A 150 4.60 -6.74 16.03
N LEU A 151 5.84 -6.26 16.04
CA LEU A 151 6.43 -5.56 17.17
C LEU A 151 6.19 -4.06 16.99
N ILE A 152 5.55 -3.44 17.99
CA ILE A 152 5.38 -1.99 18.11
C ILE A 152 6.12 -1.57 19.37
N ASP A 153 7.19 -0.78 19.22
CA ASP A 153 8.08 -0.38 20.33
C ASP A 153 8.54 -1.58 21.18
N GLY A 154 8.94 -2.67 20.49
CA GLY A 154 9.34 -3.93 21.10
C GLY A 154 8.22 -4.79 21.70
N ARG A 155 6.97 -4.31 21.72
CA ARG A 155 5.81 -5.07 22.22
C ARG A 155 5.09 -5.78 21.09
N ARG A 156 4.88 -7.09 21.26
CA ARG A 156 4.14 -7.88 20.28
C ARG A 156 2.65 -7.56 20.34
N LYS A 157 2.05 -7.28 19.18
CA LYS A 157 0.60 -7.18 18.98
C LYS A 157 0.15 -8.07 17.84
N SER A 158 -1.08 -8.55 17.93
CA SER A 158 -1.76 -9.27 16.83
C SER A 158 -2.57 -8.28 16.02
N PHE A 159 -2.47 -8.35 14.69
CA PHE A 159 -3.10 -7.38 13.81
C PHE A 159 -3.90 -8.03 12.69
N GLN A 160 -4.89 -7.27 12.20
CA GLN A 160 -5.50 -7.45 10.88
C GLN A 160 -5.35 -6.14 10.11
N LEU A 161 -4.62 -6.18 8.99
CA LEU A 161 -4.49 -5.09 8.03
C LEU A 161 -5.34 -5.42 6.80
N ARG A 162 -6.19 -4.49 6.37
CA ARG A 162 -7.03 -4.63 5.17
C ARG A 162 -6.77 -3.48 4.21
N LEU A 163 -6.46 -3.79 2.96
CA LEU A 163 -6.42 -2.83 1.85
C LEU A 163 -7.55 -3.20 0.88
N PRO A 164 -8.70 -2.50 0.90
CA PRO A 164 -9.83 -2.84 0.03
C PRO A 164 -9.45 -2.65 -1.44
N HIS A 165 -9.92 -3.55 -2.30
CA HIS A 165 -9.75 -3.37 -3.74
C HIS A 165 -10.63 -2.23 -4.28
N LEU A 166 -11.90 -2.18 -3.86
CA LEU A 166 -12.86 -1.15 -4.25
C LEU A 166 -12.83 0.01 -3.25
N LEU A 167 -12.50 1.21 -3.72
CA LEU A 167 -12.38 2.42 -2.91
C LEU A 167 -13.73 3.14 -2.82
N ARG A 168 -14.47 2.87 -1.74
CA ARG A 168 -15.75 3.54 -1.46
C ARG A 168 -15.52 4.88 -0.76
N ARG A 169 -16.36 5.85 -1.08
CA ARG A 169 -16.42 7.13 -0.36
C ARG A 169 -16.78 6.87 1.10
N MET A 170 -16.14 7.58 2.01
CA MET A 170 -16.57 7.61 3.40
C MET A 170 -17.89 8.37 3.48
N GLU A 171 -18.95 7.71 3.95
CA GLU A 171 -20.16 8.40 4.37
C GLU A 171 -19.85 9.13 5.69
N SER A 172 -20.22 10.40 5.79
CA SER A 172 -19.88 11.30 6.91
C SER A 172 -20.53 10.93 8.25
N THR A 173 -21.22 9.79 8.34
CA THR A 173 -21.97 9.34 9.50
C THR A 173 -21.34 8.13 10.15
N GLN A 174 -20.29 8.35 10.94
CA GLN A 174 -20.02 7.58 12.16
C GLN A 174 -18.98 8.30 13.03
N THR A 175 -19.43 9.26 13.82
CA THR A 175 -18.76 9.71 15.04
C THR A 175 -18.84 8.62 16.10
N GLY A 176 -18.08 7.54 15.88
CA GLY A 176 -17.78 6.54 16.89
C GLY A 176 -16.27 6.45 17.00
N HIS A 177 -15.69 6.98 18.08
CA HIS A 177 -14.28 6.73 18.42
C HIS A 177 -14.11 5.28 18.85
N ASN A 178 -14.06 4.37 17.88
CA ASN A 178 -13.50 3.06 18.12
C ASN A 178 -11.98 3.17 18.01
N THR A 179 -11.32 3.35 19.15
CA THR A 179 -9.85 3.49 19.25
C THR A 179 -9.08 2.25 18.78
N SER A 180 -9.76 1.11 18.58
CA SER A 180 -9.15 -0.11 18.05
C SER A 180 -8.99 -0.13 16.52
N ARG A 181 -9.76 0.72 15.80
CA ARG A 181 -9.77 0.76 14.34
C ARG A 181 -9.07 2.01 13.85
N MET A 182 -7.94 1.81 13.19
CA MET A 182 -7.12 2.86 12.61
C MET A 182 -7.22 2.76 11.09
N ASN A 183 -7.21 3.90 10.41
CA ASN A 183 -7.43 3.95 8.97
C ASN A 183 -6.25 4.60 8.26
N LEU A 184 -6.06 4.17 7.01
CA LEU A 184 -5.36 4.94 5.99
C LEU A 184 -6.44 5.60 5.14
N ILE A 185 -6.49 6.92 5.15
CA ILE A 185 -7.47 7.72 4.43
C ILE A 185 -6.83 8.25 3.17
N GLY A 186 -7.49 8.11 2.03
CA GLY A 186 -7.03 8.67 0.76
C GLY A 186 -8.04 9.60 0.12
N TRP A 187 -7.54 10.56 -0.66
CA TRP A 187 -8.34 11.50 -1.44
C TRP A 187 -7.60 11.90 -2.72
N LEU A 188 -8.35 12.34 -3.73
CA LEU A 188 -7.75 12.97 -4.89
C LEU A 188 -7.24 14.36 -4.47
N PRO A 189 -6.01 14.78 -4.80
CA PRO A 189 -5.49 16.08 -4.39
C PRO A 189 -6.38 17.27 -4.80
N ALA A 190 -7.10 17.16 -5.92
CA ALA A 190 -8.03 18.17 -6.40
C ALA A 190 -9.39 18.19 -5.65
N MET A 191 -9.69 17.17 -4.84
CA MET A 191 -10.97 16.98 -4.13
C MET A 191 -10.71 16.45 -2.69
N PRO A 192 -10.05 17.22 -1.82
CA PRO A 192 -9.63 16.76 -0.49
C PRO A 192 -10.79 16.42 0.46
N GLU A 193 -11.98 16.93 0.19
CA GLU A 193 -13.22 16.59 0.90
C GLU A 193 -13.79 15.22 0.53
N GLU A 194 -13.37 14.62 -0.59
CA GLU A 194 -13.83 13.31 -1.07
C GLU A 194 -12.97 12.16 -0.52
N GLN A 195 -13.01 11.99 0.79
CA GLN A 195 -12.20 10.98 1.47
C GLN A 195 -12.72 9.56 1.27
N ARG A 196 -11.78 8.62 1.20
CA ARG A 196 -11.99 7.19 1.03
C ARG A 196 -11.11 6.43 2.02
N VAL A 197 -11.62 5.34 2.58
CA VAL A 197 -10.77 4.41 3.34
C VAL A 197 -10.00 3.56 2.33
N VAL A 198 -8.68 3.73 2.30
CA VAL A 198 -7.77 2.97 1.43
C VAL A 198 -7.04 1.87 2.19
N GLY A 199 -7.10 1.90 3.53
CA GLY A 199 -6.58 0.86 4.39
C GLY A 199 -7.18 0.90 5.80
N GLU A 200 -7.24 -0.24 6.46
CA GLU A 200 -7.80 -0.40 7.80
C GLU A 200 -6.91 -1.32 8.62
N LEU A 201 -6.44 -0.85 9.77
CA LEU A 201 -5.68 -1.61 10.75
C LEU A 201 -6.56 -1.84 11.98
N ASN A 202 -6.67 -3.09 12.40
CA ASN A 202 -7.34 -3.47 13.65
C ASN A 202 -6.40 -4.33 14.48
N TRP A 203 -6.40 -4.09 15.79
CA TRP A 203 -5.74 -4.94 16.75
C TRP A 203 -6.66 -6.11 17.15
N LEU A 204 -6.09 -7.29 17.34
CA LEU A 204 -6.81 -8.53 17.65
C LEU A 204 -6.59 -9.02 19.08
N ASP A 205 -5.84 -8.25 19.88
CA ASP A 205 -5.48 -8.50 21.27
C ASP A 205 -6.28 -7.65 22.27
#